data_AF-A0A947B247-F1
#
_entry.id   AF-A0A947B247-F1
#
_cell.length_a   1.000
_cell.length_b   1.000
_cell.length_c   1.000
_cell.angle_alpha   90.00
_cell.angle_beta   90.00
_cell.angle_gamma   90.00
#
_symmetry.space_group_name_H-M   'P 1'
#
loop_
_entity.id
_entity.type
_entity.pdbx_description
1 polymer ?
#
loop_
_entity_poly.entity_id
_entity_poly.type
_entity_poly.pdbx_seq_one_letter_code
_entity_poly.pdbx_strand_id
1 'polypeptide(L)'
;SRHGVPHAGNFMSTEAVLITGAVDVMAVDVQCIMPALAPLADCYGTKFFTTNPRAKMEGAQHIEFHEHKPRQCTDKIVKEAIGRFKSRKVPIVIPQNKSLGIHGFSHEYINYMLGGTFRASYVPLNDNIINGRIRGVAGVVGCTNPRVRQDYVHVELVKELIKNDILVVQTGCSQIALAKAGLMKPDASVLAGDGLQEVCETVGMPPVLGLGSCVDNSRILIACAEMVKTGGLGDSIADLPVAGVAPEWYSEKAIAIGQYVVASGIYTVFGVTFPTIAETKFHKLLFDGLEQQGFGKWGFAKEPDEMAAMIIDHIDKKREALGIMGERERVLMDMADRQALEVEAGEID
;
A
#
# COMPACT_ATOMS: atom_id res chain seq x y z
N SER A 1 -5.50 4.00 10.28
CA SER A 1 -5.68 5.24 9.51
C SER A 1 -6.54 6.31 10.18
N ARG A 2 -7.78 6.05 10.63
CA ARG A 2 -8.68 7.13 11.11
C ARG A 2 -8.46 7.63 12.54
N HIS A 3 -8.17 6.73 13.49
CA HIS A 3 -8.17 7.04 14.93
C HIS A 3 -6.84 6.77 15.63
N GLY A 4 -5.76 6.54 14.87
CA GLY A 4 -4.44 6.26 15.46
C GLY A 4 -4.35 4.98 16.29
N VAL A 5 -5.28 4.01 16.11
CA VAL A 5 -5.24 2.73 16.83
C VAL A 5 -3.98 1.95 16.43
N PRO A 6 -3.14 1.51 17.38
CA PRO A 6 -1.91 0.79 17.08
C PRO A 6 -2.18 -0.61 16.52
N HIS A 7 -1.31 -1.07 15.63
CA HIS A 7 -1.37 -2.41 15.07
C HIS A 7 -0.47 -3.36 15.87
N ALA A 8 -1.01 -4.50 16.31
CA ALA A 8 -0.23 -5.55 16.97
C ALA A 8 0.58 -6.40 15.98
N GLY A 9 0.17 -6.44 14.72
CA GLY A 9 0.78 -7.25 13.66
C GLY A 9 -0.05 -7.24 12.38
N ASN A 10 0.37 -8.03 11.40
CA ASN A 10 -0.34 -8.28 10.14
C ASN A 10 -0.83 -9.75 10.08
N PHE A 11 -1.39 -10.16 8.94
CA PHE A 11 -2.02 -11.47 8.72
C PHE A 11 -1.23 -12.66 9.29
N MET A 12 0.03 -12.82 8.91
CA MET A 12 0.86 -13.97 9.34
C MET A 12 1.29 -13.94 10.81
N SER A 13 1.18 -12.79 11.49
CA SER A 13 1.53 -12.67 12.92
C SER A 13 0.34 -12.85 13.87
N THR A 14 -0.87 -13.12 13.36
CA THR A 14 -2.08 -13.19 14.20
C THR A 14 -1.98 -14.25 15.30
N GLU A 15 -1.47 -15.44 15.00
CA GLU A 15 -1.25 -16.50 15.99
C GLU A 15 -0.18 -16.11 17.01
N ALA A 16 0.94 -15.52 16.57
CA ALA A 16 2.00 -15.04 17.46
C ALA A 16 1.49 -13.96 18.44
N VAL A 17 0.56 -13.12 18.01
CA VAL A 17 -0.09 -12.12 18.87
C VAL A 17 -0.91 -12.80 19.99
N LEU A 18 -1.64 -13.87 19.70
CA LEU A 18 -2.36 -14.66 20.71
C LEU A 18 -1.41 -15.32 21.73
N ILE A 19 -0.30 -15.88 21.22
CA ILE A 19 0.72 -16.59 22.02
C ILE A 19 1.38 -15.71 23.09
N THR A 20 1.33 -14.39 22.95
CA THR A 20 1.80 -13.47 24.01
C THR A 20 1.09 -13.67 25.36
N GLY A 21 -0.08 -14.32 25.37
CA GLY A 21 -0.95 -14.44 26.54
C GLY A 21 -1.62 -13.13 26.94
N ALA A 22 -1.37 -12.05 26.20
CA ALA A 22 -1.80 -10.70 26.52
C ALA A 22 -3.18 -10.33 25.95
N VAL A 23 -3.70 -11.13 25.02
CA VAL A 23 -4.97 -10.86 24.32
C VAL A 23 -6.13 -11.40 25.14
N ASP A 24 -6.96 -10.52 25.68
CA ASP A 24 -8.18 -10.93 26.39
C ASP A 24 -9.27 -11.41 25.44
N VAL A 25 -9.48 -10.64 24.37
CA VAL A 25 -10.49 -10.87 23.36
C VAL A 25 -9.89 -10.65 21.98
N MET A 26 -10.20 -11.54 21.05
CA MET A 26 -10.08 -11.29 19.62
C MET A 26 -11.48 -11.43 19.00
N ALA A 27 -12.01 -10.31 18.51
CA ALA A 27 -13.28 -10.27 17.80
C ALA A 27 -13.01 -10.03 16.32
N VAL A 28 -13.63 -10.84 15.47
CA VAL A 28 -13.39 -10.86 14.02
C VAL A 28 -14.70 -10.75 13.25
N ASP A 29 -14.65 -10.13 12.08
CA ASP A 29 -15.76 -9.96 11.16
C ASP A 29 -15.64 -10.92 9.96
N VAL A 30 -14.91 -10.56 8.91
CA VAL A 30 -14.81 -11.32 7.65
C VAL A 30 -13.41 -11.23 7.05
N GLN A 31 -13.03 -12.29 6.34
CA GLN A 31 -11.84 -12.38 5.48
C GLN A 31 -10.49 -12.31 6.21
N CYS A 32 -9.50 -13.04 5.68
CA CYS A 32 -8.12 -13.05 6.20
C CYS A 32 -8.02 -13.42 7.69
N ILE A 33 -8.96 -14.22 8.19
CA ILE A 33 -8.96 -14.76 9.55
C ILE A 33 -8.65 -16.25 9.45
N MET A 34 -7.60 -16.68 10.13
CA MET A 34 -7.19 -18.09 10.14
C MET A 34 -8.13 -18.89 11.06
N PRO A 35 -8.82 -19.94 10.58
CA PRO A 35 -9.69 -20.75 11.44
C PRO A 35 -8.95 -21.39 12.62
N ALA A 36 -7.65 -21.63 12.48
CA ALA A 36 -6.78 -22.14 13.55
C ALA A 36 -6.68 -21.20 14.78
N LEU A 37 -7.11 -19.94 14.66
CA LEU A 37 -7.16 -19.00 15.78
C LEU A 37 -8.15 -19.44 16.87
N ALA A 38 -9.22 -20.18 16.53
CA ALA A 38 -10.18 -20.66 17.51
C ALA A 38 -9.55 -21.64 18.52
N PRO A 39 -8.99 -22.79 18.11
CA PRO A 39 -8.34 -23.70 19.05
C PRO A 39 -7.10 -23.08 19.71
N LEU A 40 -6.37 -22.18 19.03
CA LEU A 40 -5.25 -21.48 19.64
C LEU A 40 -5.70 -20.54 20.77
N ALA A 41 -6.80 -19.82 20.58
CA ALA A 41 -7.36 -18.93 21.59
C ALA A 41 -7.71 -19.69 22.88
N ASP A 42 -8.23 -20.92 22.76
CA ASP A 42 -8.53 -21.78 23.90
C ASP A 42 -7.29 -22.12 24.73
N CYS A 43 -6.13 -22.36 24.09
CA CYS A 43 -4.87 -22.64 24.78
C CYS A 43 -4.43 -21.50 25.72
N TYR A 44 -4.72 -20.25 25.36
CA TYR A 44 -4.37 -19.06 26.14
C TYR A 44 -5.58 -18.48 26.90
N GLY A 45 -6.75 -19.11 26.77
CA GLY A 45 -8.02 -18.64 27.31
C GLY A 45 -8.48 -17.31 26.72
N THR A 46 -7.95 -16.88 25.58
CA THR A 46 -8.43 -15.69 24.85
C THR A 46 -9.86 -15.94 24.39
N LYS A 47 -10.75 -14.97 24.62
CA LYS A 47 -12.14 -15.07 24.14
C LYS A 47 -12.18 -14.75 22.65
N PHE A 48 -12.52 -15.73 21.82
CA PHE A 48 -12.58 -15.58 20.37
C PHE A 48 -14.03 -15.44 19.90
N PHE A 49 -14.33 -14.31 19.25
CA PHE A 49 -15.68 -13.97 18.79
C PHE A 49 -15.75 -13.77 17.28
N THR A 50 -16.70 -14.41 16.61
CA THR A 50 -17.13 -14.03 15.26
C THR A 50 -18.34 -13.12 15.34
N THR A 51 -18.41 -12.10 14.48
CA THR A 51 -19.49 -11.10 14.51
C THR A 51 -20.33 -11.03 13.24
N ASN A 52 -19.79 -11.46 12.09
CA ASN A 52 -20.56 -11.49 10.84
C ASN A 52 -21.25 -12.85 10.66
N PRO A 53 -22.56 -12.89 10.34
CA PRO A 53 -23.28 -14.16 10.21
C PRO A 53 -22.77 -15.04 9.06
N ARG A 54 -22.06 -14.45 8.09
CA ARG A 54 -21.47 -15.15 6.92
C ARG A 54 -20.10 -15.79 7.19
N ALA A 55 -19.47 -15.47 8.32
CA ALA A 55 -18.11 -15.90 8.63
C ALA A 55 -18.02 -16.48 10.04
N LYS A 56 -18.88 -17.46 10.33
CA LYS A 56 -18.83 -18.24 11.57
C LYS A 56 -17.68 -19.24 11.52
N MET A 57 -17.13 -19.56 12.68
CA MET A 57 -16.02 -20.50 12.84
C MET A 57 -16.33 -21.47 13.95
N GLU A 58 -16.04 -22.75 13.72
CA GLU A 58 -16.11 -23.76 14.76
C GLU A 58 -15.14 -23.41 15.91
N GLY A 59 -15.54 -23.66 17.16
CA GLY A 59 -14.79 -23.27 18.35
C GLY A 59 -14.90 -21.78 18.74
N ALA A 60 -15.30 -20.89 17.83
CA ALA A 60 -15.51 -19.48 18.16
C ALA A 60 -16.90 -19.23 18.76
N GLN A 61 -16.99 -18.31 19.72
CA GLN A 61 -18.29 -17.81 20.17
C GLN A 61 -18.85 -16.84 19.11
N HIS A 62 -20.16 -16.83 18.91
CA HIS A 62 -20.79 -15.93 17.95
C HIS A 62 -21.60 -14.84 18.66
N ILE A 63 -21.30 -13.58 18.34
CA ILE A 63 -22.08 -12.42 18.78
C ILE A 63 -22.35 -11.58 17.54
N GLU A 64 -23.51 -11.80 16.93
CA GLU A 64 -23.88 -11.11 15.69
C GLU A 64 -23.87 -9.58 15.88
N PHE A 65 -23.18 -8.89 14.98
CA PHE A 65 -23.17 -7.44 14.93
C PHE A 65 -24.32 -6.96 14.04
N HIS A 66 -25.27 -6.24 14.64
CA HIS A 66 -26.36 -5.59 13.92
C HIS A 66 -26.08 -4.09 13.79
N GLU A 67 -26.02 -3.59 12.56
CA GLU A 67 -25.67 -2.21 12.21
C GLU A 67 -26.63 -1.18 12.84
N HIS A 68 -27.91 -1.53 12.99
CA HIS A 68 -28.92 -0.69 13.63
C HIS A 68 -28.89 -0.72 15.16
N LYS A 69 -28.21 -1.71 15.77
CA LYS A 69 -28.09 -1.87 17.22
C LYS A 69 -26.66 -2.30 17.63
N PRO A 70 -25.62 -1.55 17.23
CA PRO A 70 -24.23 -2.02 17.29
C PRO A 70 -23.75 -2.25 18.73
N ARG A 71 -24.26 -1.43 19.66
CA ARG A 71 -23.89 -1.47 21.09
C ARG A 71 -24.17 -2.81 21.76
N GLN A 72 -25.15 -3.57 21.27
CA GLN A 72 -25.45 -4.88 21.86
C GLN A 72 -24.29 -5.86 21.67
N CYS A 73 -23.66 -5.83 20.49
CA CYS A 73 -22.48 -6.64 20.19
C CYS A 73 -21.22 -6.02 20.82
N THR A 74 -20.95 -4.73 20.58
CA THR A 74 -19.70 -4.09 21.03
C THR A 74 -19.57 -4.04 22.54
N ASP A 75 -20.61 -3.64 23.27
CA ASP A 75 -20.55 -3.52 24.73
C ASP A 75 -20.41 -4.90 25.37
N LYS A 76 -20.98 -5.95 24.76
CA LYS A 76 -20.81 -7.33 25.22
C LYS A 76 -19.36 -7.80 25.05
N ILE A 77 -18.77 -7.60 23.87
CA ILE A 77 -17.37 -7.95 23.58
C ILE A 77 -16.42 -7.25 24.57
N VAL A 78 -16.63 -5.96 24.84
CA VAL A 78 -15.80 -5.19 25.79
C VAL A 78 -15.97 -5.70 27.23
N LYS A 79 -17.20 -6.04 27.66
CA LYS A 79 -17.43 -6.63 28.99
C LYS A 79 -16.73 -7.98 29.16
N GLU A 80 -16.75 -8.82 28.13
CA GLU A 80 -16.02 -10.10 28.11
C GLU A 80 -14.51 -9.87 28.22
N ALA A 81 -13.96 -8.87 27.51
CA ALA A 81 -12.56 -8.50 27.61
C ALA A 81 -12.18 -8.09 29.04
N ILE A 82 -12.98 -7.23 29.68
CA ILE A 82 -12.75 -6.79 31.07
C ILE A 82 -12.83 -7.97 32.04
N GLY A 83 -13.79 -8.87 31.87
CA GLY A 83 -13.92 -10.07 32.69
C GLY A 83 -12.71 -11.01 32.54
N ARG A 84 -12.24 -11.19 31.30
CA ARG A 84 -11.07 -12.01 30.99
C ARG A 84 -9.77 -11.38 31.48
N PHE A 85 -9.64 -10.05 31.44
CA PHE A 85 -8.48 -9.33 31.97
C PHE A 85 -8.28 -9.61 33.46
N LYS A 86 -9.36 -9.56 34.25
CA LYS A 86 -9.33 -9.84 35.70
C LYS A 86 -8.99 -11.29 36.06
N SER A 87 -9.32 -12.23 35.18
CA SER A 87 -9.17 -13.68 35.44
C SER A 87 -7.97 -14.32 34.74
N ARG A 88 -7.09 -13.50 34.14
CA ARG A 88 -5.90 -13.96 33.42
C ARG A 88 -4.92 -14.70 34.33
N LYS A 89 -4.55 -15.92 33.96
CA LYS A 89 -3.59 -16.76 34.70
C LYS A 89 -2.36 -17.17 33.89
N VAL A 90 -2.43 -17.08 32.56
CA VAL A 90 -1.32 -17.42 31.68
C VAL A 90 -0.18 -16.41 31.83
N PRO A 91 1.09 -16.86 31.83
CA PRO A 91 2.24 -15.97 31.77
C PRO A 91 2.16 -15.06 30.54
N ILE A 92 2.49 -13.79 30.73
CA ILE A 92 2.45 -12.79 29.67
C ILE A 92 3.88 -12.55 29.17
N VAL A 93 4.07 -12.69 27.85
CA VAL A 93 5.34 -12.37 27.19
C VAL A 93 5.05 -11.49 25.98
N ILE A 94 5.25 -10.18 26.14
CA ILE A 94 5.08 -9.20 25.06
C ILE A 94 6.48 -8.77 24.60
N PRO A 95 6.88 -9.09 23.35
CA PRO A 95 8.13 -8.59 22.79
C PRO A 95 8.18 -7.06 22.82
N GLN A 96 9.31 -6.50 23.27
CA GLN A 96 9.53 -5.04 23.27
C GLN A 96 10.02 -4.55 21.90
N ASN A 97 9.35 -4.99 20.83
CA ASN A 97 9.62 -4.56 19.47
C ASN A 97 8.41 -3.75 18.97
N LYS A 98 8.60 -2.44 18.87
CA LYS A 98 7.59 -1.48 18.44
C LYS A 98 8.25 -0.49 17.50
N SER A 99 7.52 -0.08 16.49
CA SER A 99 7.93 0.97 15.57
C SER A 99 6.79 1.97 15.41
N LEU A 100 7.15 3.24 15.22
CA LEU A 100 6.22 4.29 14.86
C LEU A 100 5.99 4.24 13.34
N GLY A 101 4.75 4.47 12.91
CA GLY A 101 4.41 4.67 11.50
C GLY A 101 3.41 5.80 11.39
N ILE A 102 3.64 6.72 10.44
CA ILE A 102 2.68 7.75 10.07
C ILE A 102 1.72 7.14 9.05
N HIS A 103 0.42 7.28 9.33
CA HIS A 103 -0.64 6.71 8.50
C HIS A 103 -1.69 7.77 8.19
N GLY A 104 -2.59 7.45 7.25
CA GLY A 104 -3.72 8.33 6.94
C GLY A 104 -3.44 9.28 5.77
N PHE A 105 -2.49 8.92 4.90
CA PHE A 105 -2.26 9.62 3.64
C PHE A 105 -3.38 9.30 2.65
N SER A 106 -4.56 9.89 2.86
CA SER A 106 -5.65 9.80 1.89
C SER A 106 -5.31 10.62 0.65
N HIS A 107 -6.00 10.37 -0.48
CA HIS A 107 -5.75 11.17 -1.68
C HIS A 107 -6.09 12.66 -1.45
N GLU A 108 -7.08 12.95 -0.59
CA GLU A 108 -7.43 14.30 -0.15
C GLU A 108 -6.31 14.92 0.69
N TYR A 109 -5.73 14.15 1.62
CA TYR A 109 -4.64 14.63 2.46
C TYR A 109 -3.35 14.80 1.67
N ILE A 110 -3.04 13.93 0.70
CA ILE A 110 -1.89 14.09 -0.19
C ILE A 110 -1.99 15.40 -0.96
N ASN A 111 -3.18 15.70 -1.50
CA ASN A 111 -3.44 16.95 -2.19
C ASN A 111 -3.15 18.19 -1.31
N TYR A 112 -3.62 18.13 -0.06
CA TYR A 112 -3.36 19.16 0.96
C TYR A 112 -1.88 19.23 1.38
N MET A 113 -1.22 18.09 1.56
CA MET A 113 0.17 18.01 2.04
C MET A 113 1.14 18.61 1.03
N LEU A 114 0.90 18.41 -0.26
CA LEU A 114 1.75 18.94 -1.33
C LEU A 114 1.58 20.45 -1.53
N GLY A 115 0.35 20.97 -1.45
CA GLY A 115 0.04 22.36 -1.79
C GLY A 115 -0.39 23.27 -0.63
N GLY A 116 -0.52 22.73 0.58
CA GLY A 116 -1.13 23.40 1.72
C GLY A 116 -2.61 23.74 1.52
N THR A 117 -3.17 24.54 2.44
CA THR A 117 -4.60 24.89 2.42
C THR A 117 -5.02 25.69 1.17
N PHE A 118 -4.13 26.52 0.63
CA PHE A 118 -4.46 27.51 -0.39
C PHE A 118 -4.09 27.09 -1.81
N ARG A 119 -3.23 26.09 -1.97
CA ARG A 119 -2.74 25.62 -3.29
C ARG A 119 -2.75 24.10 -3.39
N ALA A 120 -3.64 23.41 -2.65
CA ALA A 120 -3.79 21.96 -2.68
C ALA A 120 -3.86 21.47 -4.13
N SER A 121 -2.81 20.75 -4.55
CA SER A 121 -2.64 20.28 -5.92
C SER A 121 -1.67 19.10 -5.99
N TYR A 122 -1.79 18.29 -7.03
CA TYR A 122 -0.79 17.28 -7.40
C TYR A 122 0.36 17.86 -8.23
N VAL A 123 0.34 19.15 -8.59
CA VAL A 123 1.42 19.82 -9.35
C VAL A 123 2.79 19.55 -8.71
N PRO A 124 3.00 19.69 -7.39
CA PRO A 124 4.30 19.41 -6.80
C PRO A 124 4.76 17.96 -6.97
N LEU A 125 3.84 16.98 -7.00
CA LEU A 125 4.21 15.59 -7.27
C LEU A 125 4.59 15.42 -8.75
N ASN A 126 3.76 15.90 -9.67
CA ASN A 126 4.02 15.80 -11.10
C ASN A 126 5.35 16.50 -11.47
N ASP A 127 5.59 17.71 -10.96
CA ASP A 127 6.82 18.46 -11.22
C ASP A 127 8.07 17.73 -10.72
N ASN A 128 8.01 17.11 -9.54
CA ASN A 128 9.13 16.32 -9.02
C ASN A 128 9.34 15.02 -9.81
N ILE A 129 8.31 14.49 -10.46
CA ILE A 129 8.47 13.38 -11.41
C ILE A 129 9.12 13.87 -12.70
N ILE A 130 8.62 14.96 -13.27
CA ILE A 130 9.08 15.56 -14.53
C ILE A 130 10.54 16.01 -14.42
N ASN A 131 10.93 16.62 -13.29
CA ASN A 131 12.29 17.10 -13.06
C ASN A 131 13.29 15.99 -12.62
N GLY A 132 12.80 14.77 -12.39
CA GLY A 132 13.64 13.61 -12.09
C GLY A 132 13.98 13.39 -10.62
N ARG A 133 13.55 14.26 -9.69
CA ARG A 133 13.74 14.04 -8.25
C ARG A 133 13.00 12.82 -7.74
N ILE A 134 11.79 12.59 -8.25
CA ILE A 134 11.06 11.34 -8.07
C ILE A 134 11.12 10.61 -9.40
N ARG A 135 11.73 9.42 -9.42
CA ARG A 135 11.80 8.60 -10.63
C ARG A 135 10.41 8.17 -11.07
N GLY A 136 9.57 7.76 -10.13
CA GLY A 136 8.18 7.37 -10.37
C GLY A 136 7.50 6.98 -9.06
N VAL A 137 6.30 6.39 -9.17
CA VAL A 137 5.52 5.95 -8.00
C VAL A 137 5.21 4.46 -8.06
N ALA A 138 5.46 3.73 -6.98
CA ALA A 138 5.13 2.30 -6.88
C ALA A 138 4.04 2.04 -5.81
N GLY A 139 2.96 1.40 -6.23
CA GLY A 139 1.91 0.88 -5.36
C GLY A 139 2.26 -0.52 -4.85
N VAL A 140 2.82 -0.60 -3.65
CA VAL A 140 3.22 -1.88 -3.03
C VAL A 140 2.13 -2.32 -2.05
N VAL A 141 1.46 -3.42 -2.38
CA VAL A 141 0.18 -3.81 -1.76
C VAL A 141 0.16 -5.28 -1.38
N GLY A 142 -0.90 -5.69 -0.69
CA GLY A 142 -1.26 -7.10 -0.58
C GLY A 142 -1.02 -7.70 0.80
N CYS A 143 -0.78 -9.01 0.80
CA CYS A 143 -0.78 -9.88 1.96
C CYS A 143 0.63 -10.13 2.48
N THR A 144 0.77 -11.10 3.38
CA THR A 144 2.02 -11.81 3.68
C THR A 144 1.80 -13.28 3.31
N ASN A 145 2.84 -14.01 2.93
CA ASN A 145 2.70 -15.40 2.44
C ASN A 145 3.63 -16.39 3.17
N PRO A 146 3.13 -17.52 3.70
CA PRO A 146 3.95 -18.49 4.45
C PRO A 146 5.03 -19.18 3.61
N ARG A 147 5.00 -19.08 2.27
CA ARG A 147 6.04 -19.65 1.39
C ARG A 147 7.34 -18.85 1.38
N VAL A 148 7.32 -17.64 1.92
CA VAL A 148 8.49 -16.77 2.04
C VAL A 148 8.65 -16.33 3.49
N ARG A 149 9.84 -15.84 3.84
CA ARG A 149 10.07 -15.25 5.16
C ARG A 149 9.14 -14.05 5.32
N GLN A 150 8.34 -14.03 6.39
CA GLN A 150 7.37 -12.98 6.65
C GLN A 150 8.00 -11.59 6.54
N ASP A 151 7.34 -10.71 5.77
CA ASP A 151 7.70 -9.30 5.54
C ASP A 151 9.01 -9.09 4.76
N TYR A 152 9.80 -10.13 4.49
CA TYR A 152 11.13 -10.00 3.86
C TYR A 152 11.03 -9.39 2.47
N VAL A 153 10.12 -9.89 1.63
CA VAL A 153 10.05 -9.45 0.23
C VAL A 153 9.50 -8.03 0.17
N HIS A 154 8.51 -7.70 1.02
CA HIS A 154 8.02 -6.32 1.16
C HIS A 154 9.12 -5.34 1.54
N VAL A 155 9.90 -5.65 2.59
CA VAL A 155 10.88 -4.73 3.15
C VAL A 155 12.05 -4.53 2.20
N GLU A 156 12.63 -5.59 1.66
CA GLU A 156 13.80 -5.49 0.80
C GLU A 156 13.46 -4.87 -0.57
N LEU A 157 12.30 -5.20 -1.15
CA LEU A 157 11.83 -4.55 -2.37
C LEU A 157 11.70 -3.03 -2.16
N VAL A 158 11.06 -2.62 -1.07
CA VAL A 158 10.79 -1.20 -0.85
C VAL A 158 12.06 -0.41 -0.55
N LYS A 159 13.02 -0.99 0.17
CA LYS A 159 14.34 -0.37 0.33
C LYS A 159 15.01 -0.13 -1.02
N GLU A 160 14.94 -1.10 -1.92
CA GLU A 160 15.54 -0.95 -3.25
C GLU A 160 14.79 0.11 -4.08
N LEU A 161 13.46 0.15 -4.02
CA LEU A 161 12.67 1.16 -4.73
C LEU A 161 12.97 2.59 -4.25
N ILE A 162 12.93 2.84 -2.94
CA ILE A 162 13.17 4.20 -2.40
C ILE A 162 14.60 4.66 -2.64
N LYS A 163 15.58 3.75 -2.59
CA LYS A 163 16.98 4.02 -2.91
C LYS A 163 17.17 4.47 -4.37
N ASN A 164 16.26 4.07 -5.26
CA ASN A 164 16.24 4.46 -6.67
C ASN A 164 15.22 5.59 -6.96
N ASP A 165 14.95 6.44 -5.96
CA ASP A 165 14.07 7.62 -6.05
C ASP A 165 12.60 7.31 -6.41
N ILE A 166 12.12 6.10 -6.11
CA ILE A 166 10.71 5.76 -6.33
C ILE A 166 9.91 6.04 -5.06
N LEU A 167 8.93 6.94 -5.16
CA LEU A 167 7.97 7.17 -4.09
C LEU A 167 7.07 5.94 -3.93
N VAL A 168 6.96 5.41 -2.71
CA VAL A 168 6.16 4.20 -2.47
C VAL A 168 4.85 4.56 -1.77
N VAL A 169 3.73 4.10 -2.33
CA VAL A 169 2.40 4.16 -1.71
C VAL A 169 1.93 2.75 -1.36
N GLN A 170 1.34 2.58 -0.18
CA GLN A 170 1.04 1.25 0.36
C GLN A 170 -0.33 1.11 1.00
N THR A 171 -0.82 -0.14 0.98
CA THR A 171 -2.05 -0.54 1.67
C THR A 171 -1.94 -1.95 2.28
N GLY A 172 -2.91 -2.30 3.12
CA GLY A 172 -3.12 -3.69 3.57
C GLY A 172 -2.03 -4.19 4.52
N CYS A 173 -1.68 -5.48 4.41
CA CYS A 173 -0.68 -6.10 5.29
C CYS A 173 0.73 -5.57 5.01
N SER A 174 1.00 -5.22 3.75
CA SER A 174 2.25 -4.57 3.31
C SER A 174 2.54 -3.31 4.15
N GLN A 175 1.53 -2.45 4.32
CA GLN A 175 1.67 -1.25 5.13
C GLN A 175 2.12 -1.54 6.57
N ILE A 176 1.58 -2.60 7.18
CA ILE A 176 1.96 -2.99 8.54
C ILE A 176 3.37 -3.59 8.56
N ALA A 177 3.77 -4.36 7.54
CA ALA A 177 5.12 -4.88 7.40
C ALA A 177 6.16 -3.75 7.39
N LEU A 178 5.89 -2.70 6.61
CA LEU A 178 6.80 -1.55 6.50
C LEU A 178 6.78 -0.62 7.71
N ALA A 179 5.63 -0.47 8.37
CA ALA A 179 5.57 0.23 9.65
C ALA A 179 6.45 -0.47 10.69
N LYS A 180 6.38 -1.81 10.79
CA LYS A 180 7.25 -2.61 11.67
C LYS A 180 8.73 -2.46 11.32
N ALA A 181 9.06 -2.31 10.04
CA ALA A 181 10.43 -2.06 9.57
C ALA A 181 10.90 -0.60 9.73
N GLY A 182 10.02 0.31 10.16
CA GLY A 182 10.35 1.71 10.39
C GLY A 182 10.44 2.57 9.14
N LEU A 183 9.97 2.10 7.98
CA LEU A 183 10.06 2.85 6.71
C LEU A 183 8.97 3.92 6.56
N MET A 184 7.98 3.94 7.45
CA MET A 184 6.84 4.87 7.41
C MET A 184 7.01 6.07 8.33
N LYS A 185 8.26 6.49 8.55
CA LYS A 185 8.62 7.64 9.38
C LYS A 185 9.42 8.64 8.54
N PRO A 186 9.33 9.95 8.81
CA PRO A 186 10.08 10.95 8.04
C PRO A 186 11.59 10.71 8.08
N ASP A 187 12.13 10.21 9.20
CA ASP A 187 13.54 9.85 9.35
C ASP A 187 14.01 8.72 8.43
N ALA A 188 13.09 7.97 7.81
CA ALA A 188 13.44 6.95 6.82
C ALA A 188 13.83 7.52 5.46
N SER A 189 13.66 8.83 5.22
CA SER A 189 14.08 9.49 3.98
C SER A 189 15.58 9.35 3.70
N VAL A 190 16.41 9.16 4.73
CA VAL A 190 17.86 8.92 4.60
C VAL A 190 18.21 7.60 3.91
N LEU A 191 17.23 6.71 3.72
CA LEU A 191 17.38 5.46 2.98
C LEU A 191 17.00 5.62 1.50
N ALA A 192 16.39 6.75 1.13
CA ALA A 192 16.00 7.05 -0.23
C ALA A 192 17.21 7.56 -1.04
N GLY A 193 17.06 7.59 -2.37
CA GLY A 193 17.98 8.32 -3.22
C GLY A 193 17.90 9.83 -2.98
N ASP A 194 18.91 10.57 -3.44
CA ASP A 194 19.08 11.99 -3.16
C ASP A 194 17.85 12.83 -3.57
N GLY A 195 17.21 12.46 -4.69
CA GLY A 195 16.05 13.18 -5.22
C GLY A 195 14.80 12.99 -4.34
N LEU A 196 14.46 11.75 -4.04
CA LEU A 196 13.31 11.45 -3.19
C LEU A 196 13.55 11.93 -1.75
N GLN A 197 14.79 11.83 -1.25
CA GLN A 197 15.17 12.36 0.05
C GLN A 197 14.91 13.87 0.12
N GLU A 198 15.37 14.66 -0.87
CA GLU A 198 15.15 16.11 -0.93
C GLU A 198 13.64 16.45 -0.86
N VAL A 199 12.82 15.72 -1.62
CA VAL A 199 11.37 15.94 -1.64
C VAL A 199 10.73 15.56 -0.31
N CYS A 200 11.11 14.43 0.29
CA CYS A 200 10.62 14.00 1.60
C CYS A 200 10.93 15.01 2.71
N GLU A 201 12.16 15.55 2.74
CA GLU A 201 12.60 16.54 3.71
C GLU A 201 11.88 17.89 3.52
N THR A 202 11.72 18.31 2.26
CA THR A 202 11.04 19.57 1.92
C THR A 202 9.55 19.53 2.30
N VAL A 203 8.88 18.42 2.03
CA VAL A 203 7.44 18.25 2.32
C VAL A 203 7.20 17.86 3.79
N GLY A 204 8.18 17.25 4.45
CA GLY A 204 8.03 16.69 5.80
C GLY A 204 7.26 15.37 5.82
N MET A 205 7.48 14.51 4.80
CA MET A 205 6.78 13.23 4.64
C MET A 205 7.74 12.03 4.63
N PRO A 206 7.29 10.82 5.02
CA PRO A 206 8.08 9.59 4.82
C PRO A 206 8.20 9.22 3.34
N PRO A 207 9.24 8.48 2.92
CA PRO A 207 9.36 7.96 1.54
C PRO A 207 8.34 6.85 1.21
N VAL A 208 7.69 6.32 2.25
CA VAL A 208 6.64 5.29 2.15
C VAL A 208 5.35 5.83 2.76
N LEU A 209 4.33 6.04 1.92
CA LEU A 209 3.05 6.62 2.31
C LEU A 209 1.98 5.53 2.54
N GLY A 210 1.37 5.54 3.73
CA GLY A 210 0.31 4.59 4.09
C GLY A 210 -1.10 5.08 3.79
N LEU A 211 -1.72 4.53 2.74
CA LEU A 211 -3.04 4.91 2.22
C LEU A 211 -4.20 4.14 2.89
N GLY A 212 -3.92 3.05 3.61
CA GLY A 212 -4.92 2.37 4.44
C GLY A 212 -5.10 0.87 4.16
N SER A 213 -6.35 0.44 4.14
CA SER A 213 -6.75 -0.97 4.01
C SER A 213 -6.71 -1.46 2.55
N CYS A 214 -6.88 -2.76 2.31
CA CYS A 214 -6.83 -3.29 0.94
C CYS A 214 -7.88 -2.67 -0.01
N VAL A 215 -9.03 -2.23 0.51
CA VAL A 215 -10.05 -1.54 -0.31
C VAL A 215 -9.66 -0.09 -0.63
N ASP A 216 -8.75 0.48 0.16
CA ASP A 216 -8.18 1.81 -0.09
C ASP A 216 -7.13 1.78 -1.23
N ASN A 217 -6.88 0.64 -1.87
CA ASN A 217 -6.20 0.61 -3.17
C ASN A 217 -6.95 1.42 -4.23
N SER A 218 -8.26 1.59 -4.09
CA SER A 218 -9.04 2.56 -4.87
C SER A 218 -8.47 3.98 -4.77
N ARG A 219 -7.89 4.38 -3.63
CA ARG A 219 -7.25 5.69 -3.46
C ARG A 219 -5.97 5.84 -4.27
N ILE A 220 -5.25 4.75 -4.53
CA ILE A 220 -4.09 4.76 -5.43
C ILE A 220 -4.55 5.12 -6.84
N LEU A 221 -5.63 4.50 -7.32
CA LEU A 221 -6.19 4.81 -8.64
C LEU A 221 -6.78 6.22 -8.70
N ILE A 222 -7.43 6.71 -7.63
CA ILE A 222 -7.86 8.10 -7.54
C ILE A 222 -6.67 9.05 -7.62
N ALA A 223 -5.57 8.76 -6.91
CA ALA A 223 -4.35 9.57 -6.99
C ALA A 223 -3.76 9.56 -8.41
N CYS A 224 -3.72 8.42 -9.10
CA CYS A 224 -3.31 8.34 -10.50
C CYS A 224 -4.22 9.20 -11.41
N ALA A 225 -5.54 9.15 -11.21
CA ALA A 225 -6.47 9.97 -11.97
C ALA A 225 -6.26 11.48 -11.71
N GLU A 226 -5.98 11.89 -10.47
CA GLU A 226 -5.66 13.28 -10.13
C GLU A 226 -4.30 13.71 -10.71
N MET A 227 -3.31 12.82 -10.79
CA MET A 227 -2.03 13.09 -11.48
C MET A 227 -2.26 13.41 -12.96
N VAL A 228 -3.05 12.59 -13.67
CA VAL A 228 -3.40 12.83 -15.09
C VAL A 228 -4.20 14.12 -15.23
N LYS A 229 -5.25 14.30 -14.41
CA LYS A 229 -6.12 15.47 -14.46
C LYS A 229 -5.38 16.78 -14.19
N THR A 230 -4.37 16.75 -13.34
CA THR A 230 -3.52 17.90 -13.05
C THR A 230 -2.71 18.33 -14.29
N GLY A 231 -2.42 17.38 -15.18
CA GLY A 231 -1.69 17.63 -16.43
C GLY A 231 -0.18 17.66 -16.26
N GLY A 232 0.52 17.80 -17.39
CA GLY A 232 1.99 17.82 -17.48
C GLY A 232 2.67 16.45 -17.41
N LEU A 233 1.94 15.39 -17.07
CA LEU A 233 2.46 14.03 -16.90
C LEU A 233 1.54 13.01 -17.59
N GLY A 234 1.53 13.02 -18.93
CA GLY A 234 0.72 12.12 -19.75
C GLY A 234 -0.78 12.44 -19.79
N ASP A 235 -1.51 11.76 -20.68
CA ASP A 235 -2.93 12.00 -20.95
C ASP A 235 -3.84 10.90 -20.36
N SER A 236 -3.25 9.79 -19.92
CA SER A 236 -3.94 8.65 -19.32
C SER A 236 -3.14 7.99 -18.20
N ILE A 237 -3.79 7.18 -17.37
CA ILE A 237 -3.10 6.42 -16.31
C ILE A 237 -2.03 5.49 -16.91
N ALA A 238 -2.26 4.99 -18.12
CA ALA A 238 -1.31 4.11 -18.80
C ALA A 238 0.00 4.82 -19.19
N ASP A 239 0.01 6.15 -19.30
CA ASP A 239 1.19 6.93 -19.65
C ASP A 239 2.07 7.23 -18.43
N LEU A 240 1.48 7.20 -17.23
CA LEU A 240 2.16 7.58 -16.00
C LEU A 240 3.37 6.65 -15.71
N PRO A 241 4.48 7.21 -15.18
CA PRO A 241 5.61 6.43 -14.70
C PRO A 241 5.29 5.80 -13.33
N VAL A 242 4.34 4.86 -13.32
CA VAL A 242 3.84 4.18 -12.12
C VAL A 242 3.77 2.66 -12.31
N ALA A 243 3.92 1.92 -11.20
CA ALA A 243 3.79 0.47 -11.20
C ALA A 243 3.04 -0.03 -9.97
N GLY A 244 2.39 -1.18 -10.08
CA GLY A 244 1.81 -1.94 -8.97
C GLY A 244 2.67 -3.14 -8.61
N VAL A 245 2.67 -3.57 -7.35
CA VAL A 245 3.33 -4.81 -6.94
C VAL A 245 2.67 -5.46 -5.74
N ALA A 246 2.48 -6.78 -5.80
CA ALA A 246 1.99 -7.60 -4.71
C ALA A 246 3.01 -8.72 -4.41
N PRO A 247 4.10 -8.39 -3.67
CA PRO A 247 5.28 -9.26 -3.57
C PRO A 247 5.01 -10.51 -2.72
N GLU A 248 4.12 -10.42 -1.74
CA GLU A 248 3.72 -11.55 -0.87
C GLU A 248 2.21 -11.82 -0.95
N TRP A 249 1.63 -11.78 -2.16
CA TRP A 249 0.20 -12.03 -2.33
C TRP A 249 -0.22 -13.41 -1.79
N TYR A 250 -1.45 -13.50 -1.28
CA TYR A 250 -1.99 -14.74 -0.69
C TYR A 250 -3.46 -14.95 -1.06
N SER A 251 -4.31 -13.96 -0.78
CA SER A 251 -5.75 -14.09 -0.99
C SER A 251 -6.15 -13.85 -2.45
N GLU A 252 -7.25 -14.46 -2.89
CA GLU A 252 -7.88 -14.19 -4.19
C GLU A 252 -8.22 -12.70 -4.40
N LYS A 253 -8.49 -11.97 -3.30
CA LYS A 253 -8.64 -10.50 -3.34
C LYS A 253 -7.43 -9.82 -3.97
N ALA A 254 -6.21 -10.32 -3.72
CA ALA A 254 -4.99 -9.75 -4.30
C ALA A 254 -4.97 -9.96 -5.82
N ILE A 255 -5.37 -11.13 -6.32
CA ILE A 255 -5.49 -11.38 -7.77
C ILE A 255 -6.50 -10.43 -8.41
N ALA A 256 -7.68 -10.27 -7.80
CA ALA A 256 -8.69 -9.33 -8.28
C ALA A 256 -8.16 -7.88 -8.28
N ILE A 257 -7.39 -7.50 -7.26
CA ILE A 257 -6.71 -6.20 -7.19
C ILE A 257 -5.73 -6.03 -8.34
N GLY A 258 -4.83 -6.99 -8.54
CA GLY A 258 -3.88 -6.94 -9.65
C GLY A 258 -4.60 -6.81 -10.99
N GLN A 259 -5.70 -7.53 -11.20
CA GLN A 259 -6.42 -7.48 -12.47
C GLN A 259 -7.06 -6.12 -12.76
N TYR A 260 -7.70 -5.46 -11.77
CA TYR A 260 -8.29 -4.15 -12.05
C TYR A 260 -7.21 -3.05 -12.18
N VAL A 261 -6.05 -3.21 -11.53
CA VAL A 261 -4.91 -2.29 -11.67
C VAL A 261 -4.30 -2.42 -13.07
N VAL A 262 -4.09 -3.65 -13.54
CA VAL A 262 -3.68 -3.94 -14.93
C VAL A 262 -4.71 -3.39 -15.93
N ALA A 263 -6.00 -3.62 -15.70
CA ALA A 263 -7.06 -3.08 -16.55
C ALA A 263 -7.14 -1.54 -16.53
N SER A 264 -6.53 -0.89 -15.54
CA SER A 264 -6.45 0.59 -15.45
C SER A 264 -5.20 1.15 -16.15
N GLY A 265 -4.38 0.32 -16.81
CA GLY A 265 -3.19 0.76 -17.55
C GLY A 265 -1.86 0.53 -16.83
N ILE A 266 -1.87 0.01 -15.61
CA ILE A 266 -0.68 -0.03 -14.75
C ILE A 266 0.01 -1.40 -14.79
N TYR A 267 1.30 -1.41 -15.07
CA TYR A 267 2.13 -2.62 -14.97
C TYR A 267 2.15 -3.15 -13.53
N THR A 268 1.84 -4.43 -13.34
CA THR A 268 1.69 -5.00 -11.99
C THR A 268 2.49 -6.28 -11.78
N VAL A 269 3.48 -6.24 -10.89
CA VAL A 269 4.37 -7.38 -10.58
C VAL A 269 3.83 -8.20 -9.41
N PHE A 270 3.81 -9.52 -9.55
CA PHE A 270 3.40 -10.44 -8.48
C PHE A 270 4.57 -11.32 -8.03
N GLY A 271 4.60 -11.62 -6.73
CA GLY A 271 5.62 -12.49 -6.14
C GLY A 271 5.15 -13.90 -5.81
N VAL A 272 6.03 -14.66 -5.16
CA VAL A 272 5.80 -16.02 -4.62
C VAL A 272 5.50 -17.08 -5.70
N THR A 273 4.31 -17.01 -6.29
CA THR A 273 3.78 -17.92 -7.32
C THR A 273 2.85 -17.14 -8.22
N PHE A 274 2.56 -17.63 -9.43
CA PHE A 274 1.53 -17.04 -10.28
C PHE A 274 0.61 -18.15 -10.80
N PRO A 275 -0.73 -18.01 -10.71
CA PRO A 275 -1.67 -19.11 -10.96
C PRO A 275 -1.95 -19.30 -12.46
N THR A 276 -0.92 -19.33 -13.30
CA THR A 276 -1.05 -19.64 -14.73
C THR A 276 0.02 -20.62 -15.20
N ILE A 277 -0.25 -21.27 -16.33
CA ILE A 277 0.69 -22.18 -16.99
C ILE A 277 1.39 -21.38 -18.09
N ALA A 278 2.73 -21.36 -18.05
CA ALA A 278 3.57 -20.72 -19.05
C ALA A 278 3.21 -21.20 -20.47
N GLU A 279 3.51 -20.38 -21.48
CA GLU A 279 3.31 -20.66 -22.91
C GLU A 279 1.84 -20.79 -23.39
N THR A 280 0.86 -20.89 -22.49
CA THR A 280 -0.56 -20.91 -22.86
C THR A 280 -1.01 -19.58 -23.46
N LYS A 281 -2.07 -19.61 -24.29
CA LYS A 281 -2.68 -18.38 -24.85
C LYS A 281 -3.08 -17.41 -23.74
N PHE A 282 -3.59 -17.92 -22.63
CA PHE A 282 -3.98 -17.11 -21.48
C PHE A 282 -2.77 -16.45 -20.81
N HIS A 283 -1.68 -17.19 -20.59
CA HIS A 283 -0.45 -16.62 -20.04
C HIS A 283 0.12 -15.52 -20.94
N LYS A 284 0.25 -15.78 -22.25
CA LYS A 284 0.72 -14.78 -23.22
C LYS A 284 -0.18 -13.54 -23.27
N LEU A 285 -1.49 -13.71 -23.15
CA LEU A 285 -2.43 -12.59 -23.06
C LEU A 285 -2.12 -11.72 -21.83
N LEU A 286 -1.95 -12.32 -20.64
CA LEU A 286 -1.72 -11.57 -19.40
C LEU A 286 -0.39 -10.81 -19.39
N PHE A 287 0.69 -11.44 -19.87
CA PHE A 287 2.04 -10.88 -19.76
C PHE A 287 2.42 -9.96 -20.93
N ASP A 288 1.82 -10.12 -22.11
CA ASP A 288 2.15 -9.28 -23.28
C ASP A 288 0.91 -8.75 -24.01
N GLY A 289 -0.13 -9.57 -24.19
CA GLY A 289 -1.27 -9.24 -25.04
C GLY A 289 -2.20 -8.15 -24.51
N LEU A 290 -2.26 -7.93 -23.20
CA LEU A 290 -3.06 -6.85 -22.59
C LEU A 290 -2.46 -5.47 -22.87
N GLU A 291 -1.13 -5.36 -22.85
CA GLU A 291 -0.43 -4.09 -23.13
C GLU A 291 -0.69 -3.63 -24.57
N GLN A 292 -0.72 -4.57 -25.52
CA GLN A 292 -1.07 -4.30 -26.93
C GLN A 292 -2.52 -3.80 -27.12
N GLN A 293 -3.38 -3.97 -26.12
CA GLN A 293 -4.76 -3.50 -26.12
C GLN A 293 -4.93 -2.16 -25.37
N GLY A 294 -3.84 -1.53 -24.94
CA GLY A 294 -3.85 -0.27 -24.20
C GLY A 294 -4.10 -0.42 -22.69
N PHE A 295 -4.03 -1.64 -22.16
CA PHE A 295 -4.03 -1.89 -20.72
C PHE A 295 -2.59 -1.93 -20.18
N GLY A 296 -2.45 -2.18 -18.87
CA GLY A 296 -1.18 -2.62 -18.31
C GLY A 296 -0.90 -4.08 -18.68
N LYS A 297 0.13 -4.65 -18.04
CA LYS A 297 0.42 -6.09 -18.10
C LYS A 297 0.83 -6.63 -16.75
N TRP A 298 0.84 -7.96 -16.65
CA TRP A 298 1.34 -8.65 -15.49
C TRP A 298 2.86 -8.83 -15.54
N GLY A 299 3.49 -8.75 -14.38
CA GLY A 299 4.89 -9.13 -14.15
C GLY A 299 4.95 -10.23 -13.09
N PHE A 300 5.99 -11.04 -13.14
CA PHE A 300 6.23 -12.08 -12.15
C PHE A 300 7.73 -12.23 -11.90
N ALA A 301 8.10 -12.11 -10.64
CA ALA A 301 9.45 -12.34 -10.13
C ALA A 301 9.34 -12.91 -8.73
N LYS A 302 10.39 -13.57 -8.22
CA LYS A 302 10.38 -14.09 -6.84
C LYS A 302 11.25 -13.27 -5.92
N GLU A 303 12.40 -12.82 -6.43
CA GLU A 303 13.37 -12.12 -5.64
C GLU A 303 13.07 -10.61 -5.62
N PRO A 304 13.28 -9.92 -4.48
CA PRO A 304 12.94 -8.50 -4.34
C PRO A 304 13.72 -7.59 -5.31
N ASP A 305 14.98 -7.93 -5.59
CA ASP A 305 15.86 -7.21 -6.52
C ASP A 305 15.39 -7.33 -7.97
N GLU A 306 14.98 -8.53 -8.39
CA GLU A 306 14.37 -8.77 -9.70
C GLU A 306 13.07 -7.98 -9.87
N MET A 307 12.20 -8.00 -8.85
CA MET A 307 10.98 -7.18 -8.84
C MET A 307 11.29 -5.69 -8.96
N ALA A 308 12.28 -5.20 -8.20
CA ALA A 308 12.70 -3.80 -8.25
C ALA A 308 13.22 -3.43 -9.64
N ALA A 309 14.08 -4.26 -10.23
CA ALA A 309 14.62 -4.05 -11.57
C ALA A 309 13.50 -3.98 -12.63
N MET A 310 12.51 -4.88 -12.57
CA MET A 310 11.36 -4.86 -13.48
C MET A 310 10.51 -3.58 -13.33
N ILE A 311 10.32 -3.11 -12.10
CA ILE A 311 9.57 -1.87 -11.82
C ILE A 311 10.34 -0.64 -12.31
N ILE A 312 11.64 -0.56 -12.02
CA ILE A 312 12.51 0.54 -12.43
C ILE A 312 12.58 0.62 -13.96
N ASP A 313 12.83 -0.51 -14.63
CA ASP A 313 12.87 -0.57 -16.10
C ASP A 313 11.53 -0.14 -16.73
N HIS A 314 10.41 -0.57 -16.15
CA HIS A 314 9.09 -0.13 -16.61
C HIS A 314 8.89 1.38 -16.45
N ILE A 315 9.20 1.92 -15.26
CA ILE A 315 9.08 3.34 -14.96
C ILE A 315 9.97 4.16 -15.89
N ASP A 316 11.22 3.75 -16.11
CA ASP A 316 12.15 4.44 -17.00
C ASP A 316 11.66 4.45 -18.45
N LYS A 317 11.08 3.35 -18.94
CA LYS A 317 10.43 3.31 -20.28
C LYS A 317 9.26 4.28 -20.39
N LYS A 318 8.45 4.43 -19.34
CA LYS A 318 7.35 5.41 -19.31
C LYS A 318 7.89 6.84 -19.31
N ARG A 319 8.93 7.11 -18.54
CA ARG A 319 9.63 8.40 -18.53
C ARG A 319 10.22 8.74 -19.90
N GLU A 320 10.82 7.76 -20.58
CA GLU A 320 11.37 7.93 -21.93
C GLU A 320 10.27 8.27 -22.93
N ALA A 321 9.16 7.54 -22.91
CA ALA A 321 8.00 7.80 -23.77
C ALA A 321 7.39 9.20 -23.54
N LEU A 322 7.47 9.72 -22.30
CA LEU A 322 7.03 11.07 -21.94
C LEU A 322 8.07 12.18 -22.23
N GLY A 323 9.29 11.83 -22.67
CA GLY A 323 10.35 12.82 -22.93
C GLY A 323 10.87 13.52 -21.67
N ILE A 324 10.87 12.81 -20.53
CA ILE A 324 11.33 13.31 -19.22
C ILE A 324 12.56 12.53 -18.68
N MET A 325 13.31 11.88 -19.58
CA MET A 325 14.60 11.26 -19.26
C MET A 325 15.74 12.29 -19.33
N GLY A 326 16.68 12.21 -18.39
CA GLY A 326 17.88 13.07 -18.32
C GLY A 326 17.75 14.28 -17.38
N GLU A 327 18.85 15.01 -17.19
CA GLU A 327 18.87 16.27 -16.45
C GLU A 327 18.19 17.36 -17.30
N ARG A 328 17.08 17.93 -16.81
CA ARG A 328 16.55 19.17 -17.39
C ARG A 328 17.29 20.35 -16.80
N GLU A 329 17.88 21.16 -17.67
CA GLU A 329 18.47 22.44 -17.30
C GLU A 329 17.39 23.31 -16.63
N ARG A 330 17.67 23.83 -15.44
CA ARG A 330 16.75 24.74 -14.74
C ARG A 330 16.60 26.02 -15.56
N VAL A 331 15.53 26.12 -16.34
CA VAL A 331 15.11 27.39 -16.90
C VAL A 331 14.55 28.21 -15.74
N LEU A 332 15.35 29.17 -15.25
CA LEU A 332 14.86 30.20 -14.33
C LEU A 332 13.88 31.10 -15.09
N MET A 333 12.62 30.70 -15.12
CA MET A 333 11.55 31.51 -15.72
C MET A 333 11.31 32.74 -14.87
N ASP A 334 11.46 33.91 -15.47
CA ASP A 334 11.10 35.17 -14.84
C ASP A 334 9.59 35.36 -14.80
N MET A 335 9.12 36.48 -14.24
CA MET A 335 7.68 36.74 -14.14
C MET A 335 7.03 36.98 -15.52
N ALA A 336 7.79 37.41 -16.53
CA ALA A 336 7.28 37.60 -17.88
C ALA A 336 7.12 36.26 -18.60
N ASP A 337 8.07 35.33 -18.42
CA ASP A 337 7.99 33.96 -18.94
C ASP A 337 6.74 33.23 -18.41
N ARG A 338 6.42 33.42 -17.13
CA ARG A 338 5.22 32.83 -16.50
C ARG A 338 3.91 33.43 -17.01
N GLN A 339 3.89 34.74 -17.26
CA GLN A 339 2.71 35.42 -17.82
C GLN A 339 2.46 35.00 -19.27
N ALA A 340 3.50 34.74 -20.05
CA ALA A 340 3.36 34.27 -21.43
C ALA A 340 2.73 32.87 -21.50
N LEU A 341 3.09 31.96 -20.59
CA LEU A 341 2.51 30.60 -20.52
C LEU A 341 1.02 30.59 -20.15
N GLU A 342 0.57 31.52 -19.30
CA GLU A 342 -0.85 31.68 -18.96
C GLU A 342 -1.68 32.22 -20.14
N VAL A 343 -1.06 33.02 -21.02
CA VAL A 343 -1.72 33.55 -22.24
C VAL A 343 -1.84 32.47 -23.31
N GLU A 344 -0.80 31.65 -23.55
CA GLU A 344 -0.88 30.53 -24.51
C GLU A 344 -1.92 29.47 -24.10
N ALA A 345 -2.09 29.21 -22.81
CA ALA A 345 -3.14 28.30 -22.32
C ALA A 345 -4.57 28.85 -22.50
N GLY A 346 -4.72 30.17 -22.67
CA GLY A 346 -6.00 30.83 -22.89
C GLY A 346 -6.41 31.00 -24.36
N GLU A 347 -5.53 30.70 -25.31
CA GLU A 347 -5.78 30.82 -26.76
C GLU A 347 -6.21 29.52 -27.44
N ILE A 348 -6.40 28.42 -26.68
CA ILE A 348 -7.03 27.20 -27.16
C ILE A 348 -8.53 27.26 -26.83
N ASP A 349 -9.30 28.00 -27.65
CA ASP A 349 -10.77 27.94 -27.69
C ASP A 349 -11.23 27.41 -29.07
#